data_AF-A0A924Y7R4-F1
#
_entry.id   AF-A0A924Y7R4-F1
#
_cell.length_a   1.000
_cell.length_b   1.000
_cell.length_c   1.000
_cell.angle_alpha   90.00
_cell.angle_beta   90.00
_cell.angle_gamma   90.00
#
_symmetry.space_group_name_H-M   'P 1'
#
loop_
_entity.id
_entity.type
_entity.pdbx_description
1 polymer ?
#
loop_
_entity_poly.entity_id
_entity_poly.type
_entity_poly.pdbx_seq_one_letter_code
_entity_poly.pdbx_strand_id
1 'polypeptide(L)'
;METSPQSAQDTRLRLLLVCVLLGAYLLVYVGAPTSVDGDALLAVAVSAVEHGGTDIDAIGFTQWTLLPIGRMGAVGIDGALYSKKGPTPSLALLPLVALAHVLPDVSNRAAGVMLNPLVTAATALVLYGLARRLNYRPYTALVVGLIFGLATMALAYSKTLFGEPLAMLLLTIAAAYTVRYWQTGRAWNAAVIGAAFGWAVGVYTIYVLLFPVVGLFVFWPRIRTVGALRE
;
A
#
# COMPACT_ATOMS: atom_id res chain seq x y z
N MET A 1 -31.47 9.81 11.50
CA MET A 1 -30.02 9.62 11.72
C MET A 1 -29.33 10.90 11.25
N GLU A 2 -29.44 11.98 12.03
CA GLU A 2 -28.86 13.27 11.66
C GLU A 2 -27.34 13.21 11.77
N THR A 3 -26.66 13.44 10.66
CA THR A 3 -25.20 13.61 10.69
C THR A 3 -24.90 14.92 11.41
N SER A 4 -24.17 14.87 12.52
CA SER A 4 -23.73 16.09 13.18
C SER A 4 -22.93 16.95 12.19
N PRO A 5 -23.01 18.29 12.24
CA PRO A 5 -22.34 19.17 11.27
C PRO A 5 -20.82 18.91 11.15
N GLN A 6 -20.19 18.43 12.23
CA GLN A 6 -18.78 18.00 12.23
C GLN A 6 -18.52 16.77 11.34
N SER A 7 -19.45 15.81 11.28
CA SER A 7 -19.37 14.61 10.44
C SER A 7 -19.48 14.94 8.95
N ALA A 8 -20.40 15.86 8.59
CA ALA A 8 -20.56 16.33 7.22
C ALA A 8 -19.30 17.08 6.73
N GLN A 9 -18.73 17.95 7.59
CA GLN A 9 -17.48 18.64 7.28
C GLN A 9 -16.32 17.65 7.07
N ASP A 10 -16.14 16.69 7.97
CA ASP A 10 -15.09 15.67 7.86
C ASP A 10 -15.20 14.88 6.55
N THR A 11 -16.43 14.56 6.11
CA THR A 11 -16.66 13.84 4.85
C THR A 11 -16.25 14.68 3.64
N ARG A 12 -16.65 15.97 3.62
CA ARG A 12 -16.27 16.89 2.55
C ARG A 12 -14.76 17.08 2.45
N LEU A 13 -14.05 17.21 3.58
CA LEU A 13 -12.60 17.38 3.59
C LEU A 13 -11.85 16.11 3.16
N ARG A 14 -12.36 14.92 3.51
CA ARG A 14 -11.80 13.66 3.01
C ARG A 14 -11.95 13.54 1.49
N LEU A 15 -13.13 13.87 0.95
CA LEU A 15 -13.36 13.88 -0.49
C LEU A 15 -12.45 14.90 -1.19
N LEU A 16 -12.36 16.12 -0.64
CA LEU A 16 -11.46 17.15 -1.15
C LEU A 16 -10.00 16.67 -1.18
N LEU A 17 -9.52 16.06 -0.08
CA LEU A 17 -8.17 15.51 -0.01
C LEU A 17 -7.92 14.48 -1.11
N VAL A 18 -8.82 13.52 -1.28
CA VAL A 18 -8.69 12.47 -2.30
C VAL A 18 -8.72 13.06 -3.71
N CYS A 19 -9.67 13.96 -4.00
CA CYS A 19 -9.78 14.59 -5.31
C CYS A 19 -8.55 15.43 -5.66
N VAL A 20 -8.05 16.23 -4.72
CA VAL A 20 -6.84 17.06 -4.93
C VAL A 20 -5.62 16.20 -5.18
N LEU A 21 -5.40 15.15 -4.35
CA LEU A 21 -4.24 14.28 -4.51
C LEU A 21 -4.31 13.45 -5.80
N LEU A 22 -5.44 12.82 -6.10
CA LEU A 22 -5.59 12.06 -7.34
C LEU A 22 -5.48 12.97 -8.57
N GLY A 23 -6.06 14.17 -8.54
CA GLY A 23 -5.89 15.15 -9.60
C GLY A 23 -4.41 15.52 -9.80
N ALA A 24 -3.69 15.81 -8.72
CA ALA A 24 -2.25 16.10 -8.80
C ALA A 24 -1.43 14.92 -9.32
N TYR A 25 -1.74 13.69 -8.90
CA TYR A 25 -1.03 12.49 -9.38
C TYR A 25 -1.33 12.17 -10.84
N LEU A 26 -2.55 12.44 -11.32
CA LEU A 26 -2.91 12.30 -12.73
C LEU A 26 -2.17 13.30 -13.61
N LEU A 27 -1.89 14.52 -13.13
CA LEU A 27 -1.10 15.51 -13.89
C LEU A 27 0.36 15.08 -14.12
N VAL A 28 0.89 14.22 -13.26
CA VAL A 28 2.28 13.72 -13.32
C VAL A 28 2.35 12.23 -13.67
N TYR A 29 1.24 11.66 -14.12
CA TYR A 29 1.10 10.25 -14.40
C TYR A 29 1.96 9.81 -15.59
N VAL A 30 2.51 8.60 -15.49
CA VAL A 30 3.29 7.96 -16.55
C VAL A 30 2.62 6.62 -16.87
N GLY A 31 2.12 6.46 -18.10
CA GLY A 31 1.30 5.31 -18.53
C GLY A 31 1.99 3.95 -18.63
N ALA A 32 3.19 3.81 -18.06
CA ALA A 32 3.96 2.59 -18.06
C ALA A 32 4.94 2.56 -16.87
N PRO A 33 5.28 1.36 -16.36
CA PRO A 33 6.35 1.23 -15.38
C PRO A 33 7.64 1.90 -15.88
N THR A 34 8.29 2.65 -14.99
CA THR A 34 9.54 3.37 -15.26
C THR A 34 10.79 2.58 -14.84
N SER A 35 10.59 1.38 -14.30
CA SER A 35 11.64 0.52 -13.78
C SER A 35 11.29 -0.95 -14.04
N VAL A 36 12.34 -1.77 -14.17
CA VAL A 36 12.16 -3.21 -14.37
C VAL A 36 11.61 -3.91 -13.11
N ASP A 37 11.75 -3.30 -11.93
CA ASP A 37 11.08 -3.76 -10.71
C ASP A 37 9.56 -3.69 -10.89
N GLY A 38 9.06 -2.58 -11.44
CA GLY A 38 7.63 -2.40 -11.71
C GLY A 38 7.14 -3.30 -12.84
N ASP A 39 7.95 -3.49 -13.88
CA ASP A 39 7.63 -4.45 -14.95
C ASP A 39 7.49 -5.88 -14.41
N ALA A 40 8.35 -6.30 -13.48
CA ALA A 40 8.27 -7.62 -12.86
C ALA A 40 6.98 -7.79 -12.03
N LEU A 41 6.59 -6.78 -11.25
CA LEU A 41 5.35 -6.83 -10.48
C LEU A 41 4.12 -6.93 -11.38
N LEU A 42 4.10 -6.16 -12.46
CA LEU A 42 3.04 -6.18 -13.45
C LEU A 42 2.98 -7.51 -14.21
N ALA A 43 4.12 -8.05 -14.62
CA ALA A 43 4.20 -9.31 -15.36
C ALA A 43 3.55 -10.47 -14.58
N VAL A 44 3.82 -10.59 -13.27
CA VAL A 44 3.16 -11.60 -12.41
C VAL A 44 1.63 -11.41 -12.43
N ALA A 45 1.15 -10.17 -12.31
CA ALA A 45 -0.29 -9.90 -12.27
C ALA A 45 -0.98 -10.18 -13.62
N VAL A 46 -0.29 -9.87 -14.73
CA VAL A 46 -0.77 -10.18 -16.09
C VAL A 46 -0.80 -11.69 -16.32
N SER A 47 0.28 -12.42 -16.00
CA SER A 47 0.34 -13.88 -16.11
C SER A 47 -0.79 -14.56 -15.31
N ALA A 48 -1.06 -14.07 -14.10
CA ALA A 48 -2.16 -14.57 -13.27
C ALA A 48 -3.55 -14.34 -13.89
N VAL A 49 -3.77 -13.16 -14.51
CA VAL A 49 -5.07 -12.82 -15.12
C VAL A 49 -5.26 -13.52 -16.47
N GLU A 50 -4.23 -13.58 -17.31
CA GLU A 50 -4.35 -14.09 -18.69
C GLU A 50 -4.40 -15.62 -18.75
N HIS A 51 -3.62 -16.32 -17.90
CA HIS A 51 -3.50 -17.77 -17.99
C HIS A 51 -3.30 -18.48 -16.63
N GLY A 52 -3.59 -17.80 -15.51
CA GLY A 52 -3.51 -18.38 -14.17
C GLY A 52 -2.09 -18.70 -13.68
N GLY A 53 -1.07 -18.14 -14.35
CA GLY A 53 0.34 -18.31 -13.99
C GLY A 53 0.83 -17.31 -12.94
N THR A 54 2.11 -17.37 -12.60
CA THR A 54 2.81 -16.35 -11.77
C THR A 54 4.22 -16.06 -12.27
N ASP A 55 4.51 -16.48 -13.50
CA ASP A 55 5.77 -16.22 -14.16
C ASP A 55 5.89 -14.76 -14.60
N ILE A 56 7.10 -14.40 -15.01
CA ILE A 56 7.46 -13.11 -15.57
C ILE A 56 8.18 -13.31 -16.91
N ASP A 57 7.81 -14.36 -17.67
CA ASP A 57 8.46 -14.70 -18.95
C ASP A 57 8.36 -13.56 -19.96
N ALA A 58 7.30 -12.76 -19.88
CA ALA A 58 7.11 -11.54 -20.68
C ALA A 58 8.27 -10.53 -20.58
N ILE A 59 9.07 -10.57 -19.49
CA ILE A 59 10.25 -9.72 -19.30
C ILE A 59 11.56 -10.52 -19.28
N GLY A 60 11.53 -11.77 -19.73
CA GLY A 60 12.67 -12.69 -19.72
C GLY A 60 13.88 -12.13 -20.47
N PHE A 61 13.69 -11.43 -21.60
CA PHE A 61 14.78 -10.78 -22.33
C PHE A 61 15.53 -9.76 -21.45
N THR A 62 14.80 -8.95 -20.67
CA THR A 62 15.38 -7.93 -19.81
C THR A 62 16.30 -8.55 -18.76
N GLN A 63 15.96 -9.74 -18.24
CA GLN A 63 16.83 -10.45 -17.29
C GLN A 63 18.22 -10.78 -17.84
N TRP A 64 18.33 -11.09 -19.14
CA TRP A 64 19.62 -11.43 -19.77
C TRP A 64 20.52 -10.22 -19.98
N THR A 65 19.93 -9.03 -20.12
CA THR A 65 20.66 -7.77 -20.31
C THR A 65 21.11 -7.11 -19.00
N LEU A 66 20.51 -7.51 -17.88
CA LEU A 66 20.83 -6.98 -16.56
C LEU A 66 22.02 -7.69 -15.93
N LEU A 67 22.81 -6.93 -15.16
CA LEU A 67 23.81 -7.48 -14.25
C LEU A 67 23.16 -8.48 -13.27
N PRO A 68 23.89 -9.51 -12.79
CA PRO A 68 23.33 -10.54 -11.91
C PRO A 68 22.54 -10.00 -10.71
N ILE A 69 23.01 -8.94 -10.05
CA ILE A 69 22.32 -8.31 -8.91
C ILE A 69 21.00 -7.60 -9.30
N GLY A 70 20.91 -7.13 -10.54
CA GLY A 70 19.75 -6.44 -11.10
C GLY A 70 18.68 -7.38 -11.65
N ARG A 71 18.97 -8.68 -11.80
CA ARG A 71 18.00 -9.66 -12.32
C ARG A 71 16.74 -9.72 -11.46
N MET A 72 15.58 -9.83 -12.10
CA MET A 72 14.29 -9.73 -11.43
C MET A 72 13.68 -11.07 -11.04
N GLY A 73 14.31 -12.18 -11.41
CA GLY A 73 13.80 -13.49 -11.06
C GLY A 73 14.83 -14.61 -11.08
N ALA A 74 14.33 -15.81 -10.86
CA ALA A 74 15.05 -17.06 -11.00
C ALA A 74 14.23 -18.04 -11.85
N VAL A 75 14.91 -18.84 -12.67
CA VAL A 75 14.25 -19.84 -13.51
C VAL A 75 13.84 -21.03 -12.65
N GLY A 76 12.59 -21.44 -12.75
CA GLY A 76 12.01 -22.59 -12.07
C GLY A 76 12.40 -23.93 -12.71
N ILE A 77 11.98 -25.02 -12.07
CA ILE A 77 12.22 -26.40 -12.56
C ILE A 77 11.45 -26.66 -13.88
N ASP A 78 10.36 -25.95 -14.08
CA ASP A 78 9.53 -25.92 -15.28
C ASP A 78 10.12 -25.06 -16.42
N GLY A 79 11.23 -24.36 -16.17
CA GLY A 79 11.87 -23.48 -17.15
C GLY A 79 11.26 -22.07 -17.24
N ALA A 80 10.18 -21.79 -16.50
CA ALA A 80 9.57 -20.46 -16.43
C ALA A 80 10.36 -19.54 -15.50
N LEU A 81 10.30 -18.23 -15.75
CA LEU A 81 10.98 -17.23 -14.95
C LEU A 81 10.06 -16.72 -13.84
N TYR A 82 10.49 -16.78 -12.58
CA TYR A 82 9.70 -16.32 -11.43
C TYR A 82 10.30 -15.12 -10.73
N SER A 83 9.44 -14.16 -10.36
CA SER A 83 9.85 -12.91 -9.72
C SER A 83 10.47 -13.12 -8.35
N LYS A 84 11.55 -12.37 -8.05
CA LYS A 84 12.13 -12.28 -6.70
C LYS A 84 11.36 -11.33 -5.77
N LYS A 85 10.39 -10.58 -6.31
CA LYS A 85 9.60 -9.61 -5.54
C LYS A 85 8.58 -10.33 -4.67
N GLY A 86 8.17 -9.67 -3.59
CA GLY A 86 7.09 -10.18 -2.75
C GLY A 86 5.76 -10.26 -3.53
N PRO A 87 4.86 -11.19 -3.19
CA PRO A 87 3.62 -11.42 -3.94
C PRO A 87 2.56 -10.31 -3.73
N THR A 88 2.61 -9.57 -2.61
CA THR A 88 1.55 -8.63 -2.23
C THR A 88 1.28 -7.55 -3.29
N PRO A 89 2.29 -6.85 -3.87
CA PRO A 89 2.03 -5.83 -4.88
C PRO A 89 1.40 -6.41 -6.15
N SER A 90 1.82 -7.59 -6.59
CA SER A 90 1.22 -8.26 -7.76
C SER A 90 -0.22 -8.69 -7.49
N LEU A 91 -0.53 -9.17 -6.29
CA LEU A 91 -1.91 -9.45 -5.88
C LEU A 91 -2.78 -8.18 -5.86
N ALA A 92 -2.23 -7.06 -5.40
CA ALA A 92 -2.93 -5.76 -5.40
C ALA A 92 -3.17 -5.21 -6.82
N LEU A 93 -2.39 -5.65 -7.81
CA LEU A 93 -2.56 -5.27 -9.21
C LEU A 93 -3.66 -6.03 -9.94
N LEU A 94 -4.01 -7.25 -9.48
CA LEU A 94 -5.02 -8.11 -10.14
C LEU A 94 -6.32 -7.38 -10.52
N PRO A 95 -6.99 -6.61 -9.63
CA PRO A 95 -8.23 -5.93 -10.01
C PRO A 95 -8.03 -4.88 -11.11
N LEU A 96 -6.89 -4.20 -11.16
CA LEU A 96 -6.59 -3.20 -12.18
C LEU A 96 -6.28 -3.84 -13.52
N VAL A 97 -5.52 -4.94 -13.52
CA VAL A 97 -5.21 -5.72 -14.72
C VAL A 97 -6.47 -6.37 -15.28
N ALA A 98 -7.30 -6.99 -14.43
CA ALA A 98 -8.58 -7.57 -14.84
C ALA A 98 -9.52 -6.51 -15.43
N LEU A 99 -9.56 -5.30 -14.86
CA LEU A 99 -10.35 -4.20 -15.39
C LEU A 99 -9.87 -3.74 -16.77
N ALA A 100 -8.55 -3.72 -17.00
CA ALA A 100 -7.96 -3.37 -18.30
C ALA A 100 -8.41 -4.31 -19.43
N HIS A 101 -8.67 -5.57 -19.14
CA HIS A 101 -9.16 -6.54 -20.13
C HIS A 101 -10.60 -6.28 -20.57
N VAL A 102 -11.38 -5.55 -19.76
CA VAL A 102 -12.79 -5.23 -20.05
C VAL A 102 -12.94 -3.82 -20.63
N LEU A 103 -11.99 -2.93 -20.37
CA LEU A 103 -12.01 -1.56 -20.89
C LEU A 103 -11.33 -1.48 -22.26
N PRO A 104 -12.05 -1.05 -23.31
CA PRO A 104 -11.40 -0.78 -24.59
C PRO A 104 -10.35 0.33 -24.42
N ASP A 105 -9.24 0.20 -25.16
CA ASP A 105 -8.16 1.20 -25.24
C ASP A 105 -7.32 1.41 -23.95
N VAL A 106 -7.53 0.62 -22.90
CA VAL A 106 -6.72 0.68 -21.66
C VAL A 106 -5.71 -0.47 -21.62
N SER A 107 -4.42 -0.14 -21.74
CA SER A 107 -3.37 -1.17 -21.62
C SER A 107 -3.17 -1.65 -20.17
N ASN A 108 -2.74 -2.91 -20.00
CA ASN A 108 -2.34 -3.47 -18.70
C ASN A 108 -1.29 -2.60 -17.99
N ARG A 109 -0.36 -2.01 -18.76
CA ARG A 109 0.67 -1.10 -18.23
C ARG A 109 0.04 0.16 -17.64
N ALA A 110 -0.84 0.82 -18.39
CA ALA A 110 -1.52 2.03 -17.95
C ALA A 110 -2.43 1.77 -16.74
N ALA A 111 -3.20 0.68 -16.76
CA ALA A 111 -4.02 0.31 -15.60
C ALA A 111 -3.18 -0.04 -14.38
N GLY A 112 -2.09 -0.80 -14.55
CA GLY A 112 -1.26 -1.25 -13.44
C GLY A 112 -0.59 -0.09 -12.69
N VAL A 113 -0.04 0.89 -13.39
CA VAL A 113 0.62 2.04 -12.75
C VAL A 113 -0.34 2.95 -11.97
N MET A 114 -1.66 2.84 -12.16
CA MET A 114 -2.66 3.54 -11.33
C MET A 114 -2.69 3.06 -9.88
N LEU A 115 -2.10 1.89 -9.58
CA LEU A 115 -2.05 1.38 -8.21
C LEU A 115 -1.43 2.39 -7.24
N ASN A 116 -0.26 2.94 -7.57
CA ASN A 116 0.48 3.79 -6.64
C ASN A 116 -0.16 5.17 -6.41
N PRO A 117 -0.74 5.86 -7.40
CA PRO A 117 -1.59 7.03 -7.16
C PRO A 117 -2.74 6.73 -6.18
N LEU A 118 -3.46 5.62 -6.39
CA LEU A 118 -4.59 5.22 -5.55
C LEU A 118 -4.16 4.90 -4.11
N VAL A 119 -3.12 4.08 -3.96
CA VAL A 119 -2.57 3.66 -2.66
C VAL A 119 -1.98 4.85 -1.90
N THR A 120 -1.33 5.79 -2.60
CA THR A 120 -0.76 6.99 -1.98
C THR A 120 -1.87 7.92 -1.49
N ALA A 121 -2.94 8.14 -2.28
CA ALA A 121 -4.10 8.90 -1.84
C ALA A 121 -4.82 8.22 -0.65
N ALA A 122 -4.94 6.89 -0.68
CA ALA A 122 -5.49 6.12 0.43
C ALA A 122 -4.65 6.28 1.71
N THR A 123 -3.33 6.32 1.59
CA THR A 123 -2.42 6.56 2.73
C THR A 123 -2.69 7.92 3.37
N ALA A 124 -2.83 8.97 2.56
CA ALA A 124 -3.19 10.31 3.04
C ALA A 124 -4.54 10.32 3.77
N LEU A 125 -5.51 9.54 3.30
CA LEU A 125 -6.82 9.39 3.94
C LEU A 125 -6.72 8.68 5.30
N VAL A 126 -5.88 7.66 5.41
CA VAL A 126 -5.60 7.00 6.70
C VAL A 126 -4.91 7.96 7.67
N LEU A 127 -3.95 8.76 7.19
CA LEU A 127 -3.32 9.82 8.00
C LEU A 127 -4.31 10.88 8.47
N TYR A 128 -5.22 11.32 7.60
CA TYR A 128 -6.33 12.20 7.99
C TYR A 128 -7.13 11.57 9.12
N GLY A 129 -7.55 10.30 8.95
CA GLY A 129 -8.32 9.57 9.96
C GLY A 129 -7.57 9.43 11.29
N LEU A 130 -6.27 9.18 11.24
CA LEU A 130 -5.40 9.10 12.42
C LEU A 130 -5.30 10.46 13.13
N ALA A 131 -5.05 11.55 12.41
CA ALA A 131 -4.99 12.89 12.99
C ALA A 131 -6.32 13.26 13.69
N ARG A 132 -7.47 12.92 13.09
CA ARG A 132 -8.77 13.15 13.71
C ARG A 132 -8.97 12.33 14.99
N ARG A 133 -8.49 11.08 15.03
CA ARG A 133 -8.52 10.22 16.24
C ARG A 133 -7.64 10.74 17.37
N LEU A 134 -6.59 11.49 17.03
CA LEU A 134 -5.72 12.17 17.99
C LEU A 134 -6.27 13.55 18.40
N ASN A 135 -7.56 13.83 18.10
CA ASN A 135 -8.27 15.06 18.43
C ASN A 135 -7.75 16.34 17.74
N TYR A 136 -6.95 16.22 16.67
CA TYR A 136 -6.59 17.37 15.84
C TYR A 136 -7.78 17.87 15.02
N ARG A 137 -7.82 19.18 14.74
CA ARG A 137 -8.90 19.82 13.96
C ARG A 137 -8.98 19.24 12.53
N PRO A 138 -10.17 19.25 11.88
CA PRO A 138 -10.35 18.78 10.50
C PRO A 138 -9.37 19.39 9.49
N TYR A 139 -9.14 20.70 9.57
CA TYR A 139 -8.19 21.39 8.71
C TYR A 139 -6.74 20.96 8.96
N THR A 140 -6.35 20.70 10.20
CA THR A 140 -5.00 20.18 10.51
C THR A 140 -4.81 18.80 9.90
N ALA A 141 -5.82 17.92 9.99
CA ALA A 141 -5.79 16.61 9.36
C ALA A 141 -5.71 16.69 7.82
N LEU A 142 -6.41 17.64 7.21
CA LEU A 142 -6.31 17.93 5.77
C LEU A 142 -4.89 18.34 5.39
N VAL A 143 -4.32 19.32 6.10
CA VAL A 143 -2.97 19.83 5.84
C VAL A 143 -1.93 18.73 5.99
N VAL A 144 -2.04 17.86 7.01
CA VAL A 144 -1.16 16.69 7.16
C VAL A 144 -1.23 15.77 5.94
N GLY A 145 -2.43 15.46 5.46
CA GLY A 145 -2.61 14.63 4.27
C GLY A 145 -2.04 15.26 2.99
N LEU A 146 -2.22 16.58 2.82
CA LEU A 146 -1.69 17.32 1.67
C LEU A 146 -0.16 17.45 1.72
N ILE A 147 0.42 17.76 2.89
CA ILE A 147 1.88 17.79 3.07
C ILE A 147 2.46 16.43 2.73
N PHE A 148 1.88 15.35 3.27
CA PHE A 148 2.31 14.01 2.92
C PHE A 148 2.27 13.77 1.40
N GLY A 149 1.13 13.99 0.75
CA GLY A 149 0.97 13.64 -0.66
C GLY A 149 1.71 14.53 -1.66
N LEU A 150 1.91 15.82 -1.34
CA LEU A 150 2.44 16.80 -2.30
C LEU A 150 3.84 17.32 -1.94
N ALA A 151 4.22 17.28 -0.66
CA ALA A 151 5.46 17.87 -0.16
C ALA A 151 6.43 16.82 0.42
N THR A 152 6.28 15.55 0.02
CA THR A 152 7.23 14.47 0.37
C THR A 152 7.58 13.62 -0.86
N MET A 153 8.39 12.58 -0.67
CA MET A 153 8.68 11.58 -1.69
C MET A 153 7.44 10.82 -2.18
N ALA A 154 6.30 10.91 -1.50
CA ALA A 154 5.04 10.30 -1.93
C ALA A 154 4.65 10.69 -3.37
N LEU A 155 4.86 11.96 -3.75
CA LEU A 155 4.59 12.45 -5.10
C LEU A 155 5.53 11.84 -6.16
N ALA A 156 6.79 11.58 -5.79
CA ALA A 156 7.73 10.94 -6.70
C ALA A 156 7.37 9.45 -6.88
N TYR A 157 7.07 8.77 -5.78
CA TYR A 157 6.72 7.36 -5.77
C TYR A 157 5.33 7.08 -6.37
N SER A 158 4.41 8.05 -6.39
CA SER A 158 3.10 7.89 -7.04
C SER A 158 3.19 7.65 -8.54
N LYS A 159 4.30 7.98 -9.19
CA LYS A 159 4.54 7.78 -10.64
C LYS A 159 5.22 6.46 -10.96
N THR A 160 5.63 5.73 -9.93
CA THR A 160 6.37 4.47 -10.05
C THR A 160 5.41 3.31 -9.90
N LEU A 161 5.87 2.09 -10.24
CA LEU A 161 5.18 0.86 -9.84
C LEU A 161 6.05 0.07 -8.85
N PHE A 162 6.49 0.75 -7.80
CA PHE A 162 7.22 0.12 -6.69
C PHE A 162 6.27 -0.41 -5.62
N GLY A 163 6.76 -1.34 -4.77
CA GLY A 163 6.00 -1.90 -3.65
C GLY A 163 5.92 -0.97 -2.44
N GLU A 164 6.81 0.02 -2.35
CA GLU A 164 6.99 0.92 -1.21
C GLU A 164 5.73 1.72 -0.86
N PRO A 165 4.97 2.29 -1.82
CA PRO A 165 3.71 2.96 -1.49
C PRO A 165 2.69 2.03 -0.84
N LEU A 166 2.61 0.77 -1.29
CA LEU A 166 1.71 -0.22 -0.72
C LEU A 166 2.15 -0.63 0.69
N ALA A 167 3.45 -0.86 0.90
CA ALA A 167 3.99 -1.06 2.23
C ALA A 167 3.67 0.13 3.15
N MET A 168 3.82 1.36 2.66
CA MET A 168 3.51 2.57 3.42
C MET A 168 2.04 2.61 3.84
N LEU A 169 1.10 2.32 2.92
CA LEU A 169 -0.32 2.23 3.24
C LEU A 169 -0.58 1.20 4.35
N LEU A 170 -0.04 -0.01 4.19
CA LEU A 170 -0.25 -1.12 5.13
C LEU A 170 0.30 -0.79 6.52
N LEU A 171 1.52 -0.26 6.60
CA LEU A 171 2.14 0.15 7.87
C LEU A 171 1.37 1.32 8.52
N THR A 172 0.85 2.26 7.72
CA THR A 172 0.04 3.38 8.22
C THR A 172 -1.31 2.90 8.74
N ILE A 173 -1.95 1.93 8.08
CA ILE A 173 -3.16 1.26 8.57
C ILE A 173 -2.86 0.58 9.91
N ALA A 174 -1.77 -0.18 9.99
CA ALA A 174 -1.38 -0.85 11.22
C ALA A 174 -1.18 0.15 12.37
N ALA A 175 -0.44 1.24 12.14
CA ALA A 175 -0.25 2.30 13.13
C ALA A 175 -1.57 2.94 13.56
N ALA A 176 -2.45 3.27 12.60
CA ALA A 176 -3.75 3.85 12.89
C ALA A 176 -4.62 2.91 13.73
N TYR A 177 -4.62 1.61 13.43
CA TYR A 177 -5.38 0.61 14.18
C TYR A 177 -4.76 0.26 15.54
N THR A 178 -3.46 0.43 15.74
CA THR A 178 -2.84 0.36 17.07
C THR A 178 -3.42 1.41 17.99
N VAL A 179 -3.54 2.66 17.52
CA VAL A 179 -4.19 3.74 18.30
C VAL A 179 -5.65 3.38 18.60
N ARG A 180 -6.38 2.82 17.64
CA ARG A 180 -7.77 2.34 17.87
C ARG A 180 -7.84 1.24 18.90
N TYR A 181 -6.89 0.31 18.86
CA TYR A 181 -6.83 -0.80 19.78
C TYR A 181 -6.61 -0.31 21.21
N TRP A 182 -5.70 0.64 21.41
CA TRP A 182 -5.49 1.24 22.73
C TRP A 182 -6.71 2.00 23.24
N GLN A 183 -7.44 2.70 22.37
CA GLN A 183 -8.64 3.44 22.76
C GLN A 183 -9.85 2.56 23.07
N THR A 184 -9.98 1.40 22.42
CA THR A 184 -11.23 0.60 22.45
C THR A 184 -11.08 -0.82 22.96
N GLY A 185 -9.86 -1.35 23.05
CA GLY A 185 -9.56 -2.72 23.46
C GLY A 185 -10.06 -3.84 22.53
N ARG A 186 -10.70 -3.51 21.41
CA ARG A 186 -11.40 -4.50 20.54
C ARG A 186 -10.41 -5.40 19.79
N ALA A 187 -10.60 -6.72 19.90
CA ALA A 187 -9.77 -7.74 19.25
C ALA A 187 -9.74 -7.61 17.70
N TRP A 188 -10.82 -7.14 17.09
CA TRP A 188 -10.85 -6.86 15.65
C TRP A 188 -9.74 -5.88 15.21
N ASN A 189 -9.39 -4.89 16.03
CA ASN A 189 -8.31 -3.99 15.67
C ASN A 189 -6.95 -4.71 15.66
N ALA A 190 -6.74 -5.66 16.58
CA ALA A 190 -5.53 -6.49 16.58
C ALA A 190 -5.45 -7.39 15.33
N ALA A 191 -6.58 -7.94 14.89
CA ALA A 191 -6.66 -8.69 13.63
C ALA A 191 -6.28 -7.82 12.42
N VAL A 192 -6.77 -6.58 12.35
CA VAL A 192 -6.41 -5.64 11.28
C VAL A 192 -4.92 -5.28 11.32
N ILE A 193 -4.35 -5.06 12.51
CA ILE A 193 -2.90 -4.80 12.68
C ILE A 193 -2.09 -5.99 12.14
N GLY A 194 -2.43 -7.21 12.59
CA GLY A 194 -1.76 -8.43 12.15
C GLY A 194 -1.88 -8.67 10.64
N ALA A 195 -3.07 -8.46 10.07
CA ALA A 195 -3.29 -8.57 8.64
C ALA A 195 -2.45 -7.54 7.86
N ALA A 196 -2.48 -6.27 8.26
CA ALA A 196 -1.72 -5.21 7.60
C ALA A 196 -0.20 -5.50 7.63
N PHE A 197 0.33 -5.97 8.77
CA PHE A 197 1.73 -6.39 8.87
C PHE A 197 2.05 -7.64 8.03
N GLY A 198 1.19 -8.65 8.04
CA GLY A 198 1.37 -9.86 7.23
C GLY A 198 1.41 -9.54 5.73
N TRP A 199 0.50 -8.68 5.26
CA TRP A 199 0.50 -8.20 3.89
C TRP A 199 1.75 -7.35 3.59
N ALA A 200 2.24 -6.55 4.54
CA ALA A 200 3.46 -5.78 4.38
C ALA A 200 4.69 -6.70 4.20
N VAL A 201 4.79 -7.80 4.96
CA VAL A 201 5.84 -8.82 4.76
C VAL A 201 5.81 -9.40 3.36
N GLY A 202 4.61 -9.60 2.80
CA GLY A 202 4.45 -10.00 1.40
C GLY A 202 4.84 -8.93 0.38
N VAL A 203 5.07 -7.67 0.78
CA VAL A 203 5.75 -6.67 -0.07
C VAL A 203 7.26 -6.85 0.02
N TYR A 204 7.80 -6.84 1.24
CA TYR A 204 9.21 -7.07 1.52
C TYR A 204 9.37 -7.92 2.78
N THR A 205 10.04 -9.07 2.65
CA THR A 205 10.25 -10.01 3.76
C THR A 205 10.95 -9.37 4.96
N ILE A 206 11.76 -8.33 4.74
CA ILE A 206 12.47 -7.59 5.80
C ILE A 206 11.53 -7.00 6.85
N TYR A 207 10.26 -6.72 6.51
CA TYR A 207 9.29 -6.23 7.48
C TYR A 207 8.91 -7.25 8.56
N VAL A 208 9.32 -8.51 8.42
CA VAL A 208 9.19 -9.51 9.50
C VAL A 208 9.92 -9.03 10.76
N LEU A 209 11.00 -8.27 10.61
CA LEU A 209 11.78 -7.71 11.72
C LEU A 209 10.98 -6.68 12.53
N LEU A 210 9.90 -6.11 11.96
CA LEU A 210 9.04 -5.17 12.68
C LEU A 210 8.04 -5.88 13.62
N PHE A 211 7.73 -7.16 13.39
CA PHE A 211 6.77 -7.91 14.21
C PHE A 211 7.04 -7.86 15.72
N PRO A 212 8.26 -8.17 16.22
CA PRO A 212 8.52 -8.15 17.65
C PRO A 212 8.38 -6.74 18.25
N VAL A 213 8.90 -5.72 17.56
CA VAL A 213 8.84 -4.32 18.01
C VAL A 213 7.39 -3.85 18.09
N VAL A 214 6.61 -4.13 17.06
CA VAL A 214 5.19 -3.76 16.97
C VAL A 214 4.37 -4.53 17.99
N GLY A 215 4.58 -5.84 18.12
CA GLY A 215 3.88 -6.67 19.11
C GLY A 215 4.10 -6.14 20.52
N LEU A 216 5.37 -5.89 20.89
CA LEU A 216 5.72 -5.29 22.18
C LEU A 216 5.01 -3.94 22.37
N PHE A 217 5.08 -3.05 21.39
CA PHE A 217 4.45 -1.73 21.46
C PHE A 217 2.94 -1.82 21.63
N VAL A 218 2.25 -2.62 20.81
CA VAL A 218 0.79 -2.78 20.82
C VAL A 218 0.30 -3.32 22.17
N PHE A 219 1.00 -4.31 22.75
CA PHE A 219 0.62 -4.95 24.00
C PHE A 219 1.23 -4.30 25.26
N TRP A 220 2.13 -3.33 25.09
CA TRP A 220 2.82 -2.62 26.17
C TRP A 220 1.91 -2.15 27.31
N PRO A 221 0.74 -1.50 27.05
CA PRO A 221 -0.12 -1.02 28.12
C PRO A 221 -0.65 -2.16 29.01
N ARG A 222 -0.99 -3.31 28.40
CA ARG A 222 -1.52 -4.48 29.13
C ARG A 222 -0.43 -5.18 29.95
N ILE A 223 0.79 -5.25 29.42
CA ILE A 223 1.94 -5.82 30.14
C ILE A 223 2.21 -5.03 31.43
N ARG A 224 2.14 -3.68 31.39
CA ARG A 224 2.31 -2.84 32.58
C ARG A 224 1.20 -3.04 33.62
N THR A 225 -0.06 -3.16 33.20
CA THR A 225 -1.17 -3.36 34.15
C THR A 225 -1.11 -4.71 34.86
N VAL A 226 -0.67 -5.78 34.17
CA VAL A 226 -0.49 -7.11 34.79
C VAL A 226 0.69 -7.13 35.76
N GLY A 227 1.76 -6.38 35.48
CA GLY A 227 2.88 -6.23 36.41
C GLY A 227 2.50 -5.54 37.72
N ALA A 228 1.68 -4.49 37.64
CA ALA A 228 1.24 -3.72 38.82
C ALA A 228 0.22 -4.44 39.72
N LEU A 229 -0.38 -5.55 39.27
CA LEU A 229 -1.30 -6.38 40.08
C LEU A 229 -0.59 -7.55 40.77
N ARG A 230 0.72 -7.71 40.55
CA ARG A 230 1.57 -8.77 41.14
C ARG A 230 2.50 -8.24 42.24
N GLU A 231 2.43 -6.95 42.54
CA GLU A 231 3.03 -6.29 43.72
C GLU A 231 1.93 -6.00 44.74
#